data_AF-A0A699XMN5-F1
#
_entry.id   AF-A0A699XMN5-F1
#
_cell.length_a   1.000
_cell.length_b   1.000
_cell.length_c   1.000
_cell.angle_alpha   90.00
_cell.angle_beta   90.00
_cell.angle_gamma   90.00
#
_symmetry.space_group_name_H-M   'P 1'
#
loop_
_entity.id
_entity.type
_entity.pdbx_description
1 polymer ?
#
loop_
_entity_poly.entity_id
_entity_poly.type
_entity_poly.pdbx_seq_one_letter_code
_entity_poly.pdbx_strand_id
1 'polypeptide(L)'
;MEFFSTPELLEIGGHPFPMASYKPHREDALDYYQRVAVAEKLDLRLYERVTGLRGQADDFVVETTKGAIAARAVVVATGFFDVP
;
A
#
# COMPACT_ATOMS: atom_id res chain seq x y z
N MET A 1 16.82 7.03 -6.09
CA MET A 1 15.80 8.03 -6.51
C MET A 1 15.43 8.82 -5.27
N GLU A 2 15.52 10.14 -5.35
CA GLU A 2 15.11 11.07 -4.29
C GLU A 2 13.64 11.47 -4.52
N PHE A 3 12.87 11.64 -3.45
CA PHE A 3 11.50 12.15 -3.54
C PHE A 3 11.50 13.66 -3.81
N PHE A 4 10.46 14.15 -4.49
CA PHE A 4 10.28 15.60 -4.62
C PHE A 4 9.79 16.25 -3.32
N SER A 5 9.00 15.51 -2.53
CA SER A 5 8.38 15.95 -1.28
C SER A 5 9.30 15.83 -0.07
N THR A 6 9.03 16.63 0.95
CA THR A 6 9.66 16.49 2.28
C THR A 6 9.01 15.31 3.05
N PRO A 7 9.66 14.85 4.13
CA PRO A 7 9.18 13.71 4.92
C PRO A 7 7.76 13.85 5.45
N GLU A 8 7.43 15.04 5.95
CA GLU A 8 6.16 15.34 6.60
C GLU A 8 4.99 15.22 5.63
N LEU A 9 5.23 15.45 4.33
CA LEU A 9 4.24 15.28 3.27
C LEU A 9 4.07 13.82 2.82
N LEU A 10 4.92 12.91 3.29
CA LEU A 10 4.86 11.47 3.01
C LEU A 10 4.36 10.66 4.21
N GLU A 11 4.10 11.31 5.34
CA GLU A 11 3.58 10.66 6.53
C GLU A 11 2.15 10.12 6.32
N ILE A 12 1.87 8.95 6.87
CA ILE A 12 0.56 8.31 6.82
C ILE A 12 0.17 7.76 8.20
N GLY A 13 -1.14 7.73 8.47
CA GLY A 13 -1.68 7.11 9.68
C GLY A 13 -1.23 7.75 11.00
N GLY A 14 -0.69 8.98 10.97
CA GLY A 14 -0.15 9.65 12.17
C GLY A 14 1.21 9.14 12.62
N HIS A 15 1.90 8.34 11.81
CA HIS A 15 3.27 7.87 12.10
C HIS A 15 4.30 8.88 11.60
N PRO A 16 5.15 9.44 12.48
CA PRO A 16 6.16 10.40 12.05
C PRO A 16 7.22 9.74 11.18
N PHE A 17 7.74 10.49 10.20
CA PHE A 17 8.83 10.07 9.32
C PHE A 17 10.12 10.86 9.66
N PRO A 18 10.83 10.52 10.75
CA PRO A 18 12.01 11.25 11.17
C PRO A 18 13.21 10.95 10.26
N MET A 19 13.86 12.01 9.77
CA MET A 19 15.14 11.92 9.08
C MET A 19 16.02 13.14 9.29
N ALA A 20 17.31 12.92 9.10
CA ALA A 20 18.33 13.98 9.15
C ALA A 20 18.48 14.70 7.80
N SER A 21 18.15 14.05 6.68
CA SER A 21 18.22 14.65 5.35
C SER A 21 16.98 15.50 5.05
N TYR A 22 17.14 16.51 4.19
CA TYR A 22 16.04 17.37 3.77
C TYR A 22 14.96 16.61 2.99
N LYS A 23 15.37 15.60 2.21
CA LYS A 23 14.46 14.78 1.39
C LYS A 23 14.77 13.28 1.53
N PRO A 24 13.72 12.43 1.51
CA PRO A 24 13.90 10.98 1.49
C PRO A 24 14.50 10.51 0.17
N HIS A 25 15.30 9.47 0.28
CA HIS A 25 15.55 8.54 -0.81
C HIS A 25 14.52 7.42 -0.79
N ARG A 26 14.48 6.64 -1.88
CA ARG A 26 13.62 5.46 -2.03
C ARG A 26 13.73 4.49 -0.85
N GLU A 27 14.94 4.28 -0.37
CA GLU A 27 15.26 3.34 0.70
C GLU A 27 14.66 3.79 2.03
N ASP A 28 14.77 5.09 2.35
CA ASP A 28 14.17 5.68 3.55
C ASP A 28 12.65 5.48 3.57
N ALA A 29 11.98 5.73 2.43
CA ALA A 29 10.54 5.58 2.32
C ALA A 29 10.10 4.11 2.44
N LEU A 30 10.88 3.18 1.91
CA LEU A 30 10.60 1.75 2.02
C LEU A 30 10.63 1.32 3.50
N ASP A 31 11.69 1.71 4.22
CA ASP A 31 11.83 1.43 5.64
C ASP A 31 10.69 2.05 6.46
N TYR A 32 10.31 3.30 6.15
CA TYR A 32 9.20 3.98 6.79
C TYR A 32 7.88 3.23 6.62
N TYR A 33 7.46 2.95 5.38
CA TYR A 33 6.18 2.27 5.13
C TYR A 33 6.15 0.84 5.68
N GLN A 34 7.29 0.13 5.69
CA GLN A 34 7.39 -1.18 6.32
C GLN A 34 7.15 -1.10 7.83
N ARG A 35 7.75 -0.11 8.52
CA ARG A 35 7.54 0.08 9.96
C ARG A 35 6.09 0.44 10.28
N VAL A 36 5.46 1.30 9.49
CA VAL A 36 4.04 1.64 9.64
C VAL A 36 3.17 0.39 9.52
N ALA A 37 3.39 -0.43 8.49
CA ALA A 37 2.61 -1.66 8.30
C ALA A 37 2.74 -2.65 9.47
N VAL A 38 3.94 -2.78 10.04
CA VAL A 38 4.19 -3.63 11.22
C VAL A 38 3.52 -3.05 12.47
N ALA A 39 3.65 -1.74 12.70
CA ALA A 39 3.06 -1.07 13.86
C ALA A 39 1.53 -1.18 13.87
N GLU A 40 0.90 -0.99 12.70
CA GLU A 40 -0.55 -1.11 12.50
C GLU A 40 -1.04 -2.56 12.38
N LYS A 41 -0.13 -3.54 12.36
CA LYS A 41 -0.44 -4.97 12.21
C LYS A 41 -1.33 -5.24 10.99
N LEU A 42 -1.03 -4.61 9.87
CA LEU A 42 -1.81 -4.73 8.65
C LEU A 42 -1.80 -6.18 8.14
N ASP A 43 -2.96 -6.69 7.75
CA ASP A 43 -3.08 -7.98 7.08
C ASP A 43 -2.62 -7.84 5.61
N LEU A 44 -1.35 -8.18 5.37
CA LEU A 44 -0.72 -8.04 4.06
C LEU A 44 -0.58 -9.40 3.37
N ARG A 45 -1.27 -9.53 2.23
CA ARG A 45 -1.14 -10.69 1.33
C ARG A 45 -0.15 -10.40 0.22
N LEU A 46 1.13 -10.44 0.56
CA LEU A 46 2.22 -10.13 -0.38
C LEU A 46 2.32 -11.17 -1.51
N TYR A 47 2.83 -10.72 -2.67
CA TYR A 47 3.01 -11.55 -3.86
C TYR A 47 1.72 -12.26 -4.32
N GLU A 48 0.56 -11.64 -4.11
CA GLU A 48 -0.76 -12.15 -4.50
C GLU A 48 -1.42 -11.12 -5.43
N ARG A 49 -1.37 -11.36 -6.74
CA ARG A 49 -1.91 -10.43 -7.73
C ARG A 49 -3.41 -10.63 -7.83
N VAL A 50 -4.17 -9.54 -7.71
CA VAL A 50 -5.61 -9.53 -8.04
C VAL A 50 -5.77 -9.61 -9.56
N THR A 51 -6.59 -10.55 -10.03
CA THR A 51 -6.83 -10.82 -11.46
C THR A 51 -8.25 -10.46 -11.88
N GLY A 52 -9.18 -10.37 -10.94
CA GLY A 52 -10.59 -10.12 -11.24
C GLY A 52 -11.38 -9.69 -10.01
N LEU A 53 -12.53 -9.08 -10.28
CA LEU A 53 -13.52 -8.72 -9.28
C LEU A 53 -14.90 -9.02 -9.86
N ARG A 54 -15.72 -9.74 -9.09
CA ARG A 54 -17.12 -10.01 -9.42
C ARG A 54 -18.02 -9.76 -8.21
N GLY A 55 -19.32 -9.65 -8.45
CA GLY A 55 -20.32 -9.39 -7.42
C GLY A 55 -20.72 -7.92 -7.34
N GLN A 56 -21.31 -7.54 -6.20
CA GLN A 56 -21.86 -6.20 -5.97
C GLN A 56 -21.60 -5.76 -4.52
N ALA A 57 -22.01 -4.53 -4.18
CA ALA A 57 -21.88 -4.02 -2.82
C ALA A 57 -22.42 -5.01 -1.78
N ASP A 58 -21.69 -5.15 -0.67
CA ASP A 58 -21.90 -6.13 0.41
C ASP A 58 -21.62 -7.61 0.05
N ASP A 59 -21.38 -7.96 -1.22
CA ASP A 59 -21.12 -9.34 -1.68
C ASP A 59 -20.16 -9.37 -2.89
N PHE A 60 -18.92 -8.95 -2.67
CA PHE A 60 -17.85 -9.06 -3.65
C PHE A 60 -17.04 -10.34 -3.48
N VAL A 61 -16.55 -10.86 -4.61
CA VAL A 61 -15.49 -11.86 -4.62
C VAL A 61 -14.31 -11.33 -5.42
N VAL A 62 -13.17 -11.16 -4.74
CA VAL A 62 -11.88 -10.79 -5.34
C VAL A 62 -11.17 -12.06 -5.77
N GLU A 63 -10.81 -12.14 -7.05
CA GLU A 63 -10.03 -13.24 -7.61
C GLU A 63 -8.55 -12.88 -7.62
N THR A 64 -7.70 -13.80 -7.18
CA THR A 64 -6.26 -13.61 -7.10
C THR A 64 -5.49 -14.80 -7.67
N THR A 65 -4.18 -14.63 -7.87
CA THR A 65 -3.28 -15.72 -8.26
C THR A 65 -3.16 -16.84 -7.22
N LYS A 66 -3.65 -16.64 -5.98
CA LYS A 66 -3.59 -17.62 -4.89
C LYS A 66 -4.96 -18.11 -4.43
N GLY A 67 -6.07 -17.60 -4.98
CA GLY A 67 -7.41 -18.05 -4.63
C GLY A 67 -8.49 -16.99 -4.81
N ALA A 68 -9.51 -17.03 -3.97
CA ALA A 68 -10.61 -16.08 -3.96
C ALA A 68 -10.89 -15.58 -2.53
N ILE A 69 -11.21 -14.30 -2.42
CA ILE A 69 -11.47 -13.62 -1.14
C ILE A 69 -12.86 -13.01 -1.19
N ALA A 70 -13.73 -13.38 -0.24
CA ALA A 70 -15.02 -12.74 -0.07
C ALA A 70 -14.84 -11.41 0.68
N ALA A 71 -15.48 -10.35 0.21
CA ALA A 71 -15.40 -9.03 0.81
C ALA A 71 -16.73 -8.29 0.67
N ARG A 72 -17.11 -7.51 1.68
CA ARG A 72 -18.30 -6.64 1.60
C ARG A 72 -18.03 -5.35 0.83
N ALA A 73 -16.79 -4.87 0.88
CA ALA A 73 -16.36 -3.64 0.23
C ALA A 73 -14.96 -3.84 -0.38
N VAL A 74 -14.69 -3.13 -1.46
CA VAL A 74 -13.41 -3.16 -2.18
C VAL A 74 -12.97 -1.73 -2.47
N VAL A 75 -11.71 -1.43 -2.17
CA VAL A 75 -11.05 -0.18 -2.53
C VAL A 75 -9.94 -0.49 -3.52
N VAL A 76 -9.91 0.20 -4.67
CA VAL A 76 -8.90 0.01 -5.71
C VAL A 76 -7.80 1.07 -5.54
N ALA A 77 -6.60 0.62 -5.18
CA ALA A 77 -5.43 1.48 -4.95
C ALA A 77 -4.18 0.97 -5.71
N THR A 78 -4.35 0.57 -6.98
CA THR A 78 -3.29 -0.07 -7.78
C THR A 78 -2.23 0.90 -8.33
N GLY A 79 -2.44 2.21 -8.20
CA GLY A 79 -1.59 3.22 -8.82
C GLY A 79 -1.51 3.06 -10.35
N PHE A 80 -0.48 3.64 -10.95
CA PHE A 80 -0.24 3.62 -12.40
C PHE A 80 1.22 3.28 -12.79
N PHE A 81 2.11 3.09 -11.82
CA PHE A 81 3.56 2.91 -12.07
C PHE A 81 3.94 1.64 -12.85
N ASP A 82 3.01 0.68 -12.97
CA ASP A 82 3.18 -0.53 -13.78
C ASP A 82 2.79 -0.34 -15.26
N VAL A 83 2.25 0.83 -15.62
CA VAL A 83 1.86 1.19 -16.99
C VAL A 83 2.83 2.28 -17.50
N PRO A 84 3.60 2.03 -18.57
CA PRO A 84 4.55 3.00 -19.13
C PRO A 84 3.90 4.28 -19.64
#